data_AF-A0A9W9SKY4-F1
#
_entry.id   AF-A0A9W9SKY4-F1
#
_cell.length_a   1.000
_cell.length_b   1.000
_cell.length_c   1.000
_cell.angle_alpha   90.00
_cell.angle_beta   90.00
_cell.angle_gamma   90.00
#
_symmetry.space_group_name_H-M   'P 1'
#
loop_
_entity.id
_entity.type
_entity.pdbx_description
1 polymer ?
#
loop_
_entity_poly.entity_id
_entity_poly.type
_entity_poly.pdbx_seq_one_letter_code
_entity_poly.pdbx_strand_id
1 'polypeptide(L)'
;MSPQPYLKTVKDLPTLPCGNVDDSPSPSNGDYTFMADPREDDNKPLVSGESDTIENRIWFKTNALNAATIKSFQKIQLFAETHDQGHVDDTSSGNWTWLELAIFDDESSDKPRMKDSVELVWLSHKNRFLTDDYGWLAGQVFDRNHDLLRQLEPGNVLAVRVCARFPGWELYGRDAYLIFDVGDENDLEPPPPYSNVLQQMMSVQQTLDEVNDLKLKISDKKIDRQNDAFKPQIPLDLSRADAYTGRDDRPLRVLSLDGGGVRGIASLLILQAVLDKVVPGKKPCEIFDMIGGTSTGGLIAIMLGRLQMTVAECIAQYDNVMKEVFPETGDIKKAFNLATHGEFYDSANLENIIKKLIKDKLGDSDVDLLDEKAPCKIFLMATNSQAANNRAPVFLRSYKNPNNMEDSALVNMKLWQAARATSAAPAYFKPLQVNGYTLVDGGLGANNPLGWLWTEVLGVFGPTRATDCFLSIGTGMAANSPVIQPGIIPTHAVEESFISVATNSELINIMFRTLLDAFAPVVRERKYWRMNVYKDVLAEDKVVEGGWLNWKKDVVAVNNYEDPGALDDVKAALGKLTDWTKQYIVQEQTMITDCAAAIGRNIGKRV
;
A
#
# COMPACT_ATOMS: atom_id res chain seq x y z
N MET A 1 10.99 14.36 19.15
CA MET A 1 11.93 15.15 19.98
C MET A 1 13.32 14.61 19.74
N SER A 2 14.37 15.44 19.72
CA SER A 2 15.75 14.91 19.72
C SER A 2 15.94 14.06 20.98
N PRO A 3 16.47 12.82 20.91
CA PRO A 3 16.62 11.94 22.08
C PRO A 3 17.68 12.45 23.09
N GLN A 4 18.50 13.42 22.70
CA GLN A 4 19.62 13.98 23.48
C GLN A 4 19.29 14.44 24.92
N PRO A 5 18.15 15.08 25.24
CA PRO A 5 17.83 15.47 26.61
C PRO A 5 17.46 14.28 27.49
N TYR A 6 16.79 13.25 26.93
CA TYR A 6 16.39 12.03 27.64
C TYR A 6 17.59 11.11 27.88
N LEU A 7 18.56 11.08 26.96
CA LEU A 7 19.78 10.24 27.12
C LEU A 7 20.67 10.62 28.30
N LYS A 8 20.68 11.90 28.71
CA LYS A 8 21.40 12.31 29.93
C LYS A 8 20.84 11.62 31.17
N THR A 9 19.53 11.41 31.23
CA THR A 9 18.88 10.67 32.33
C THR A 9 18.99 9.15 32.15
N VAL A 10 19.10 8.63 30.92
CA VAL A 10 19.26 7.18 30.66
C VAL A 10 20.56 6.63 31.22
N LYS A 11 21.66 7.38 31.13
CA LYS A 11 22.98 6.94 31.64
C LYS A 11 23.00 6.70 33.15
N ASP A 12 22.09 7.35 33.88
CA ASP A 12 21.98 7.26 35.34
C ASP A 12 20.94 6.21 35.80
N LEU A 13 20.29 5.50 34.86
CA LEU A 13 19.31 4.47 35.20
C LEU A 13 19.99 3.23 35.79
N PRO A 14 19.36 2.56 36.78
CA PRO A 14 19.87 1.31 37.30
C PRO A 14 19.84 0.19 36.25
N THR A 15 20.82 -0.71 36.31
CA THR A 15 20.79 -1.93 35.50
C THR A 15 19.59 -2.80 35.90
N LEU A 16 18.89 -3.36 34.92
CA LEU A 16 17.79 -4.30 35.19
C LEU A 16 18.30 -5.46 36.05
N PRO A 17 17.71 -5.73 37.23
CA PRO A 17 18.17 -6.81 38.09
C PRO A 17 17.75 -8.15 37.47
N CYS A 18 18.70 -8.82 36.83
CA CYS A 18 18.49 -10.14 36.22
C CYS A 18 19.44 -11.16 36.88
N GLY A 19 18.91 -12.30 37.33
CA GLY A 19 19.66 -13.32 38.08
C GLY A 19 18.91 -14.66 38.18
N ASN A 20 19.60 -15.69 38.69
CA ASN A 20 19.18 -17.11 38.65
C ASN A 20 17.73 -17.34 39.11
N VAL A 21 17.02 -18.05 38.23
CA VAL A 21 15.61 -18.45 38.25
C VAL A 21 15.26 -19.19 39.55
N ASP A 22 14.49 -18.53 40.43
CA ASP A 22 13.28 -19.08 41.07
C ASP A 22 12.67 -18.21 42.20
N ASP A 23 13.34 -17.18 42.75
CA ASP A 23 12.81 -16.48 43.96
C ASP A 23 13.10 -14.96 44.06
N SER A 24 13.52 -14.27 42.99
CA SER A 24 13.75 -12.82 43.06
C SER A 24 12.43 -12.04 42.97
N PRO A 25 12.13 -11.11 43.90
CA PRO A 25 10.93 -10.27 43.81
C PRO A 25 10.98 -9.41 42.54
N SER A 26 9.81 -9.03 42.02
CA SER A 26 9.70 -8.08 40.91
C SER A 26 10.53 -6.81 41.17
N PRO A 27 11.21 -6.26 40.14
CA PRO A 27 11.90 -4.98 40.30
C PRO A 27 10.91 -3.90 40.74
N SER A 28 11.36 -2.92 41.51
CA SER A 28 10.51 -1.78 41.86
C SER A 28 10.10 -1.00 40.63
N ASN A 29 8.90 -0.41 40.63
CA ASN A 29 8.41 0.37 39.49
C ASN A 29 9.40 1.49 39.12
N GLY A 30 9.68 1.64 37.82
CA GLY A 30 10.62 2.62 37.28
C GLY A 30 11.31 2.15 36.01
N ASP A 31 12.18 3.00 35.48
CA ASP A 31 12.97 2.71 34.29
C ASP A 31 14.29 2.01 34.66
N TYR A 32 14.64 0.96 33.93
CA TYR A 32 15.89 0.23 34.04
C TYR A 32 16.59 0.19 32.70
N THR A 33 17.90 -0.09 32.70
CA THR A 33 18.67 -0.22 31.47
C THR A 33 19.51 -1.49 31.41
N PHE A 34 19.84 -1.91 30.20
CA PHE A 34 20.91 -2.85 29.91
C PHE A 34 21.76 -2.26 28.78
N MET A 35 23.06 -2.13 29.00
CA MET A 35 23.97 -1.39 28.13
C MET A 35 24.86 -2.33 27.33
N ALA A 36 25.26 -1.92 26.12
CA ALA A 36 26.31 -2.58 25.37
C ALA A 36 27.65 -2.54 26.10
N ASP A 37 28.50 -3.56 25.89
CA ASP A 37 29.86 -3.53 26.40
C ASP A 37 30.67 -2.40 25.73
N PRO A 38 31.57 -1.73 26.47
CA PRO A 38 32.44 -0.71 25.91
C PRO A 38 33.25 -1.25 24.73
N ARG A 39 33.31 -0.48 23.65
CA ARG A 39 34.09 -0.85 22.47
C ARG A 39 35.59 -0.67 22.70
N GLU A 40 36.37 -1.60 22.15
CA GLU A 40 37.83 -1.48 22.07
C GLU A 40 38.26 -0.51 20.95
N ASP A 41 37.53 -0.45 19.84
CA ASP A 41 37.85 0.38 18.67
C ASP A 41 36.58 0.85 17.96
N ASP A 42 36.26 2.14 18.10
CA ASP A 42 35.10 2.78 17.46
C ASP A 42 35.23 2.86 15.93
N ASN A 43 36.45 2.78 15.38
CA ASN A 43 36.67 2.90 13.94
C ASN A 43 36.48 1.60 13.16
N LYS A 44 36.15 0.49 13.83
CA LYS A 44 35.81 -0.78 13.15
C LYS A 44 34.30 -0.91 12.98
N PRO A 45 33.80 -1.51 11.90
CA PRO A 45 32.37 -1.81 11.82
C PRO A 45 31.99 -2.88 12.86
N LEU A 46 30.79 -2.77 13.44
CA LEU A 46 30.21 -3.87 14.24
C LEU A 46 29.87 -5.05 13.33
N VAL A 47 29.39 -4.74 12.12
CA VAL A 47 29.02 -5.68 11.06
C VAL A 47 29.19 -5.01 9.70
N SER A 48 29.63 -5.80 8.70
CA SER A 48 29.75 -5.38 7.31
C SER A 48 28.97 -6.37 6.44
N GLY A 49 28.26 -5.86 5.44
CA GLY A 49 27.57 -6.68 4.45
C GLY A 49 28.55 -7.21 3.41
N GLU A 50 28.51 -8.52 3.13
CA GLU A 50 29.39 -9.17 2.16
C GLU A 50 28.66 -9.63 0.89
N SER A 51 27.34 -9.78 0.97
CA SER A 51 26.52 -10.26 -0.15
C SER A 51 25.07 -9.78 -0.03
N ASP A 52 24.17 -10.30 -0.87
CA ASP A 52 22.74 -10.06 -0.79
C ASP A 52 22.05 -10.82 0.36
N THR A 53 22.80 -11.52 1.22
CA THR A 53 22.33 -12.07 2.49
C THR A 53 22.46 -11.06 3.63
N ILE A 54 21.60 -11.19 4.64
CA ILE A 54 21.67 -10.35 5.85
C ILE A 54 22.82 -10.85 6.72
N GLU A 55 23.89 -10.07 6.79
CA GLU A 55 24.96 -10.26 7.76
C GLU A 55 24.54 -9.63 9.08
N ASN A 56 24.75 -10.35 10.18
CA ASN A 56 24.33 -9.87 11.49
C ASN A 56 25.26 -10.33 12.60
N ARG A 57 25.32 -9.55 13.67
CA ARG A 57 26.09 -9.86 14.87
C ARG A 57 25.30 -9.48 16.11
N ILE A 58 25.43 -10.29 17.16
CA ILE A 58 24.93 -9.94 18.49
C ILE A 58 25.84 -8.85 19.05
N TRP A 59 25.28 -7.67 19.32
CA TRP A 59 26.02 -6.59 19.95
C TRP A 59 26.10 -6.81 21.47
N PHE A 60 24.96 -7.06 22.11
CA PHE A 60 24.89 -7.42 23.52
C PHE A 60 23.58 -8.16 23.84
N LYS A 61 23.53 -8.75 25.03
CA LYS A 61 22.39 -9.52 25.53
C LYS A 61 22.11 -9.17 26.98
N THR A 62 20.84 -9.22 27.39
CA THR A 62 20.48 -9.22 28.81
C THR A 62 20.94 -10.51 29.49
N ASN A 63 20.91 -10.56 30.83
CA ASN A 63 20.92 -11.87 31.50
C ASN A 63 19.56 -12.55 31.33
N ALA A 64 19.46 -13.81 31.74
CA ALA A 64 18.20 -14.56 31.75
C ALA A 64 17.10 -13.84 32.54
N LEU A 65 15.92 -13.69 31.93
CA LEU A 65 14.77 -13.03 32.50
C LEU A 65 13.93 -14.01 33.33
N ASN A 66 13.51 -13.61 34.53
CA ASN A 66 12.61 -14.40 35.36
C ASN A 66 11.12 -14.04 35.12
N ALA A 67 10.21 -14.90 35.58
CA ALA A 67 8.77 -14.73 35.37
C ALA A 67 8.22 -13.41 35.92
N ALA A 68 8.65 -13.01 37.12
CA ALA A 68 8.19 -11.80 37.80
C ALA A 68 8.58 -10.53 37.01
N THR A 69 9.84 -10.48 36.55
CA THR A 69 10.37 -9.40 35.71
C THR A 69 9.61 -9.30 34.39
N ILE A 70 9.37 -10.43 33.71
CA ILE A 70 8.62 -10.44 32.44
C ILE A 70 7.20 -9.87 32.62
N LYS A 71 6.50 -10.25 33.70
CA LYS A 71 5.15 -9.76 34.00
C LYS A 71 5.10 -8.28 34.37
N SER A 72 6.20 -7.73 34.85
CA SER A 72 6.32 -6.33 35.27
C SER A 72 6.62 -5.37 34.10
N PHE A 73 7.08 -5.88 32.95
CA PHE A 73 7.41 -5.04 31.80
C PHE A 73 6.18 -4.33 31.23
N GLN A 74 6.32 -3.00 31.10
CA GLN A 74 5.36 -2.14 30.43
C GLN A 74 5.81 -1.81 29.01
N LYS A 75 7.10 -1.47 28.83
CA LYS A 75 7.68 -1.09 27.54
C LYS A 75 9.16 -1.45 27.48
N ILE A 76 9.62 -1.76 26.27
CA ILE A 76 11.04 -1.91 25.95
C ILE A 76 11.37 -0.99 24.79
N GLN A 77 12.49 -0.27 24.86
CA GLN A 77 12.96 0.56 23.76
C GLN A 77 14.49 0.56 23.69
N LEU A 78 15.03 0.36 22.49
CA LEU A 78 16.47 0.45 22.24
C LEU A 78 16.85 1.87 21.84
N PHE A 79 17.92 2.39 22.45
CA PHE A 79 18.61 3.59 22.03
C PHE A 79 20.02 3.22 21.63
N ALA A 80 20.50 3.71 20.50
CA ALA A 80 21.84 3.41 20.02
C ALA A 80 22.49 4.65 19.40
N GLU A 81 23.79 4.83 19.64
CA GLU A 81 24.61 5.82 18.96
C GLU A 81 25.37 5.13 17.83
N THR A 82 24.81 5.22 16.63
CA THR A 82 25.27 4.49 15.45
C THR A 82 25.34 5.40 14.23
N HIS A 83 26.11 4.98 13.23
CA HIS A 83 26.18 5.61 11.92
C HIS A 83 26.50 4.56 10.85
N ASP A 84 26.24 4.87 9.59
CA ASP A 84 26.56 3.98 8.46
C ASP A 84 27.94 4.31 7.91
N GLN A 85 28.35 3.70 6.79
CA GLN A 85 29.64 3.99 6.16
C GLN A 85 29.80 5.45 5.65
N GLY A 86 28.76 6.30 5.74
CA GLY A 86 28.81 7.71 5.37
C GLY A 86 28.56 8.02 3.91
N HIS A 87 28.93 7.11 3.00
CA HIS A 87 28.83 7.32 1.56
C HIS A 87 28.33 6.08 0.82
N VAL A 88 27.51 6.30 -0.22
CA VAL A 88 27.18 5.28 -1.22
C VAL A 88 27.16 5.88 -2.62
N ASP A 89 27.52 5.06 -3.61
CA ASP A 89 27.50 5.45 -5.03
C ASP A 89 26.07 5.69 -5.54
N ASP A 90 25.11 4.89 -5.05
CA ASP A 90 23.69 4.99 -5.41
C ASP A 90 22.83 5.31 -4.18
N THR A 91 22.51 6.58 -3.98
CA THR A 91 21.65 7.00 -2.87
C THR A 91 20.21 6.47 -2.98
N SER A 92 19.80 6.03 -4.17
CA SER A 92 18.47 5.46 -4.39
C SER A 92 18.34 4.02 -3.90
N SER A 93 19.46 3.33 -3.65
CA SER A 93 19.46 1.96 -3.13
C SER A 93 18.83 1.84 -1.73
N GLY A 94 18.67 2.96 -1.01
CA GLY A 94 18.16 2.99 0.36
C GLY A 94 19.20 2.58 1.40
N ASN A 95 18.80 2.56 2.68
CA ASN A 95 19.68 2.18 3.81
C ASN A 95 19.59 0.68 4.12
N TRP A 96 20.74 0.01 4.10
CA TRP A 96 20.92 -1.42 4.37
C TRP A 96 21.71 -1.73 5.64
N THR A 97 21.66 -0.83 6.63
CA THR A 97 22.16 -1.06 7.98
C THR A 97 21.07 -0.76 9.02
N TRP A 98 20.90 -1.65 9.99
CA TRP A 98 19.85 -1.54 11.00
C TRP A 98 20.15 -2.34 12.27
N LEU A 99 19.34 -2.10 13.30
CA LEU A 99 19.40 -2.80 14.58
C LEU A 99 18.11 -3.58 14.81
N GLU A 100 18.20 -4.71 15.49
CA GLU A 100 17.10 -5.61 15.80
C GLU A 100 17.09 -5.98 17.29
N LEU A 101 15.89 -6.26 17.82
CA LEU A 101 15.73 -6.99 19.07
C LEU A 101 15.33 -8.43 18.77
N ALA A 102 15.92 -9.37 19.51
CA ALA A 102 15.68 -10.78 19.32
C ALA A 102 15.55 -11.51 20.66
N ILE A 103 14.69 -12.52 20.72
CA ILE A 103 14.56 -13.40 21.89
C ILE A 103 15.45 -14.62 21.66
N PHE A 104 16.23 -14.97 22.67
CA PHE A 104 17.11 -16.15 22.71
C PHE A 104 16.63 -17.09 23.81
N ASP A 105 16.84 -18.40 23.63
CA ASP A 105 16.42 -19.40 24.63
C ASP A 105 17.16 -19.19 25.96
N ASP A 106 18.46 -18.89 25.89
CA ASP A 106 19.32 -18.61 27.05
C ASP A 106 20.56 -17.75 26.70
N GLU A 107 21.40 -17.46 27.70
CA GLU A 107 22.62 -16.63 27.56
C GLU A 107 23.66 -17.25 26.61
N SER A 108 23.73 -18.58 26.55
CA SER A 108 24.69 -19.33 25.74
C SER A 108 24.30 -19.48 24.28
N SER A 109 23.01 -19.29 23.97
CA SER A 109 22.44 -19.45 22.63
C SER A 109 23.07 -18.50 21.62
N ASP A 110 23.49 -18.96 20.45
CA ASP A 110 24.12 -18.13 19.41
C ASP A 110 23.15 -17.65 18.32
N LYS A 111 21.91 -18.15 18.36
CA LYS A 111 20.84 -17.83 17.42
C LYS A 111 19.55 -17.48 18.16
N PRO A 112 18.67 -16.67 17.56
CA PRO A 112 17.37 -16.41 18.14
C PRO A 112 16.54 -17.67 18.26
N ARG A 113 15.65 -17.63 19.23
CA ARG A 113 14.62 -18.62 19.47
C ARG A 113 13.71 -18.73 18.26
N MET A 114 13.42 -19.97 17.87
CA MET A 114 12.45 -20.30 16.83
C MET A 114 11.12 -20.70 17.47
N LYS A 115 10.01 -20.15 16.98
CA LYS A 115 8.66 -20.57 17.38
C LYS A 115 7.81 -20.77 16.14
N ASP A 116 7.27 -21.98 15.95
CA ASP A 116 6.46 -22.33 14.78
C ASP A 116 7.16 -22.05 13.42
N SER A 117 8.47 -22.26 13.33
CA SER A 117 9.32 -21.92 12.17
C SER A 117 9.48 -20.42 11.90
N VAL A 118 9.09 -19.57 12.85
CA VAL A 118 9.32 -18.12 12.82
C VAL A 118 10.44 -17.77 13.80
N GLU A 119 11.44 -17.04 13.31
CA GLU A 119 12.54 -16.47 14.08
C GLU A 119 12.03 -15.28 14.92
N LEU A 120 12.22 -15.33 16.24
CA LEU A 120 11.73 -14.29 17.15
C LEU A 120 12.62 -13.05 17.13
N VAL A 121 12.51 -12.29 16.05
CA VAL A 121 13.31 -11.10 15.74
C VAL A 121 12.40 -9.97 15.30
N TRP A 122 12.70 -8.76 15.77
CA TRP A 122 11.98 -7.54 15.45
C TRP A 122 12.95 -6.41 15.09
N LEU A 123 12.70 -5.71 13.98
CA LEU A 123 13.43 -4.49 13.62
C LEU A 123 13.31 -3.45 14.75
N SER A 124 14.41 -2.93 15.28
CA SER A 124 14.35 -1.81 16.24
C SER A 124 14.27 -0.48 15.49
N HIS A 125 15.27 -0.21 14.64
CA HIS A 125 15.34 0.96 13.78
C HIS A 125 16.41 0.76 12.72
N LYS A 126 16.24 1.45 11.58
CA LYS A 126 17.31 1.60 10.59
C LYS A 126 18.29 2.68 11.05
N ASN A 127 19.54 2.54 10.63
CA ASN A 127 20.56 3.51 10.94
C ASN A 127 20.27 4.87 10.27
N ARG A 128 21.04 5.90 10.62
CA ARG A 128 21.05 7.12 9.80
C ARG A 128 21.66 6.77 8.45
N PHE A 129 21.13 7.41 7.40
CA PHE A 129 21.55 7.15 6.04
C PHE A 129 22.50 8.26 5.58
N LEU A 130 23.62 7.88 4.94
CA LEU A 130 24.63 8.79 4.39
C LEU A 130 25.29 9.67 5.44
N THR A 131 25.73 9.07 6.55
CA THR A 131 26.47 9.82 7.56
C THR A 131 27.46 8.93 8.31
N ASP A 132 28.67 9.44 8.46
CA ASP A 132 29.72 8.90 9.33
C ASP A 132 29.75 9.58 10.71
N ASP A 133 28.81 10.50 10.96
CA ASP A 133 28.66 11.17 12.24
C ASP A 133 27.83 10.31 13.20
N TYR A 134 28.44 10.00 14.34
CA TYR A 134 27.74 9.35 15.45
C TYR A 134 26.53 10.17 15.90
N GLY A 135 25.39 9.48 15.95
CA GLY A 135 24.16 10.10 16.38
C GLY A 135 23.23 9.13 17.07
N TRP A 136 22.66 9.60 18.17
CA TRP A 136 21.65 8.82 18.89
C TRP A 136 20.37 8.66 18.07
N LEU A 137 19.90 7.41 18.02
CA LEU A 137 18.63 6.99 17.49
C LEU A 137 17.84 6.27 18.58
N ALA A 138 16.52 6.46 18.55
CA ALA A 138 15.57 5.74 19.38
C ALA A 138 14.80 4.78 18.47
N GLY A 139 14.80 3.50 18.84
CA GLY A 139 14.05 2.46 18.17
C GLY A 139 12.55 2.55 18.40
N GLN A 140 11.81 1.65 17.76
CA GLN A 140 10.40 1.45 18.07
C GLN A 140 10.19 1.06 19.55
N VAL A 141 9.01 1.39 20.07
CA VAL A 141 8.61 1.05 21.43
C VAL A 141 7.85 -0.28 21.41
N PHE A 142 8.36 -1.26 22.14
CA PHE A 142 7.74 -2.57 22.31
C PHE A 142 6.96 -2.58 23.62
N ASP A 143 5.67 -2.22 23.57
CA ASP A 143 4.80 -2.18 24.75
C ASP A 143 4.09 -3.52 25.02
N ARG A 144 3.23 -3.56 26.04
CA ARG A 144 2.48 -4.77 26.45
C ARG A 144 1.53 -5.33 25.39
N ASN A 145 1.14 -4.52 24.41
CA ASN A 145 0.34 -4.98 23.28
C ASN A 145 1.23 -5.53 22.15
N HIS A 146 2.54 -5.30 22.20
CA HIS A 146 3.45 -5.79 21.19
C HIS A 146 3.81 -7.27 21.41
N ASP A 147 3.85 -8.04 20.32
CA ASP A 147 4.08 -9.49 20.34
C ASP A 147 5.40 -9.88 21.02
N LEU A 148 6.46 -9.08 20.88
CA LEU A 148 7.74 -9.28 21.57
C LEU A 148 7.57 -9.61 23.06
N LEU A 149 6.82 -8.79 23.82
CA LEU A 149 6.64 -9.04 25.26
C LEU A 149 5.83 -10.32 25.52
N ARG A 150 4.84 -10.61 24.68
CA ARG A 150 3.96 -11.79 24.79
C ARG A 150 4.68 -13.10 24.46
N GLN A 151 5.85 -13.06 23.83
CA GLN A 151 6.65 -14.23 23.47
C GLN A 151 7.72 -14.58 24.52
N LEU A 152 7.98 -13.70 25.49
CA LEU A 152 8.99 -13.93 26.52
C LEU A 152 8.55 -15.04 27.47
N GLU A 153 9.45 -16.00 27.67
CA GLU A 153 9.33 -17.06 28.67
C GLU A 153 10.45 -16.96 29.69
N PRO A 154 10.23 -17.43 30.94
CA PRO A 154 11.29 -17.47 31.95
C PRO A 154 12.53 -18.22 31.43
N GLY A 155 13.71 -17.66 31.67
CA GLY A 155 14.99 -18.15 31.14
C GLY A 155 15.41 -17.47 29.84
N ASN A 156 14.47 -16.88 29.08
CA ASN A 156 14.80 -16.20 27.84
C ASN A 156 15.68 -14.97 28.07
N VAL A 157 16.42 -14.64 27.02
CA VAL A 157 17.32 -13.50 26.96
C VAL A 157 16.91 -12.58 25.81
N LEU A 158 16.97 -11.26 26.04
CA LEU A 158 16.81 -10.28 24.97
C LEU A 158 18.18 -9.89 24.43
N ALA A 159 18.35 -10.00 23.12
CA ALA A 159 19.57 -9.66 22.41
C ALA A 159 19.34 -8.46 21.49
N VAL A 160 20.33 -7.58 21.42
CA VAL A 160 20.43 -6.55 20.39
C VAL A 160 21.34 -7.07 19.28
N ARG A 161 20.79 -7.18 18.07
CA ARG A 161 21.56 -7.52 16.87
C ARG A 161 21.78 -6.29 16.03
N VAL A 162 22.94 -6.24 15.39
CA VAL A 162 23.28 -5.25 14.36
C VAL A 162 23.40 -5.96 13.03
N CYS A 163 22.84 -5.35 12.00
CA CYS A 163 22.67 -5.97 10.69
C CYS A 163 23.19 -5.07 9.59
N ALA A 164 23.80 -5.67 8.57
CA ALA A 164 24.17 -5.05 7.32
C ALA A 164 23.87 -6.00 6.15
N ARG A 165 23.55 -5.44 4.99
CA ARG A 165 23.29 -6.22 3.77
C ARG A 165 23.91 -5.51 2.58
N PHE A 166 24.41 -6.30 1.63
CA PHE A 166 25.14 -5.90 0.43
C PHE A 166 26.59 -5.44 0.68
N PRO A 167 27.51 -5.74 -0.26
CA PRO A 167 28.88 -5.23 -0.22
C PRO A 167 28.95 -3.71 -0.05
N GLY A 168 29.82 -3.25 0.83
CA GLY A 168 30.06 -1.82 1.07
C GLY A 168 29.14 -1.17 2.11
N TRP A 169 28.18 -1.92 2.65
CA TRP A 169 27.34 -1.47 3.77
C TRP A 169 27.93 -1.88 5.09
N GLU A 170 28.10 -0.91 5.99
CA GLU A 170 28.75 -1.14 7.27
C GLU A 170 28.03 -0.38 8.38
N LEU A 171 27.85 -1.03 9.53
CA LEU A 171 27.24 -0.41 10.71
C LEU A 171 28.30 -0.19 11.78
N TYR A 172 28.47 1.06 12.17
CA TYR A 172 29.33 1.48 13.27
C TYR A 172 28.47 1.87 14.47
N GLY A 173 28.91 1.53 15.68
CA GLY A 173 28.18 1.82 16.91
C GLY A 173 29.11 2.01 18.09
N ARG A 174 28.84 3.04 18.91
CA ARG A 174 29.62 3.39 20.11
C ARG A 174 28.98 2.82 21.37
N ASP A 175 27.80 3.33 21.68
CA ASP A 175 27.02 2.99 22.86
C ASP A 175 25.60 2.57 22.44
N ALA A 176 25.00 1.69 23.24
CA ALA A 176 23.57 1.40 23.14
C ALA A 176 22.99 1.03 24.50
N TYR A 177 21.73 1.42 24.71
CA TYR A 177 20.95 1.20 25.92
C TYR A 177 19.62 0.58 25.54
N LEU A 178 19.36 -0.63 26.04
CA LEU A 178 18.03 -1.22 26.04
C LEU A 178 17.33 -0.77 27.33
N ILE A 179 16.25 0.00 27.20
CA ILE A 179 15.51 0.56 28.32
C ILE A 179 14.26 -0.27 28.56
N PHE A 180 13.98 -0.54 29.83
CA PHE A 180 12.83 -1.29 30.32
C PHE A 180 12.02 -0.40 31.25
N ASP A 181 10.78 -0.11 30.88
CA ASP A 181 9.77 0.50 31.76
C ASP A 181 9.13 -0.65 32.56
N VAL A 182 9.35 -0.66 33.88
CA VAL A 182 8.85 -1.67 34.81
C VAL A 182 7.74 -1.06 35.68
N GLY A 183 6.62 -1.77 35.76
CA GLY A 183 5.46 -1.38 36.56
C GLY A 183 4.81 -2.58 37.23
N ASP A 184 3.54 -2.42 37.61
CA ASP A 184 2.78 -3.47 38.30
C ASP A 184 2.65 -4.73 37.43
N GLU A 185 2.84 -5.89 38.07
CA GLU A 185 2.66 -7.19 37.43
C GLU A 185 1.26 -7.34 36.86
N ASN A 186 1.19 -7.80 35.62
CA ASN A 186 -0.07 -8.05 34.95
C ASN A 186 0.11 -9.22 33.98
N ASP A 187 -0.93 -10.03 33.84
CA ASP A 187 -0.90 -11.11 32.86
C ASP A 187 -0.81 -10.53 31.44
N LEU A 188 0.05 -11.14 30.62
CA LEU A 188 0.20 -10.83 29.20
C LEU A 188 -0.78 -11.70 28.41
N GLU A 189 -1.38 -11.12 27.38
CA GLU A 189 -2.19 -11.88 26.44
C GLU A 189 -1.33 -12.94 25.71
N PRO A 190 -1.94 -14.06 25.28
CA PRO A 190 -1.20 -15.09 24.57
C PRO A 190 -0.63 -14.53 23.26
N PRO A 191 0.56 -15.01 22.84
CA PRO A 191 1.17 -14.58 21.60
C PRO A 191 0.32 -14.91 20.36
N PRO A 192 0.54 -14.23 19.22
CA PRO A 192 -0.14 -14.55 17.97
C PRO A 192 0.17 -16.00 17.53
N PRO A 193 -0.82 -16.71 16.93
CA PRO A 193 -0.62 -18.07 16.46
C PRO A 193 0.10 -18.05 15.10
N TYR A 194 1.44 -17.91 15.13
CA TYR A 194 2.28 -17.85 13.93
C TYR A 194 2.00 -19.01 12.96
N SER A 195 1.91 -20.23 13.47
CA SER A 195 1.56 -21.43 12.69
C SER A 195 0.26 -21.29 11.91
N ASN A 196 -0.82 -20.78 12.52
CA ASN A 196 -2.12 -20.62 11.85
C ASN A 196 -2.04 -19.60 10.71
N VAL A 197 -1.36 -18.47 10.95
CA VAL A 197 -1.22 -17.41 9.94
C VAL A 197 -0.32 -17.88 8.80
N LEU A 198 0.79 -18.55 9.11
CA LEU A 198 1.70 -19.12 8.11
C LEU A 198 0.97 -20.15 7.23
N GLN A 199 0.22 -21.07 7.82
CA GLN A 199 -0.59 -22.05 7.08
C GLN A 199 -1.63 -21.37 6.18
N GLN A 200 -2.32 -20.34 6.67
CA GLN A 200 -3.27 -19.57 5.87
C GLN A 200 -2.58 -18.90 4.67
N MET A 201 -1.47 -18.21 4.90
CA MET A 201 -0.72 -17.52 3.83
C MET A 201 -0.14 -18.49 2.82
N MET A 202 0.38 -19.64 3.26
CA MET A 202 0.81 -20.72 2.35
C MET A 202 -0.36 -21.25 1.50
N SER A 203 -1.55 -21.38 2.09
CA SER A 203 -2.75 -21.78 1.35
C SER A 203 -3.17 -20.71 0.32
N VAL A 204 -3.03 -19.42 0.63
CA VAL A 204 -3.26 -18.34 -0.35
C VAL A 204 -2.26 -18.41 -1.47
N GLN A 205 -0.96 -18.52 -1.15
CA GLN A 205 0.10 -18.59 -2.14
C GLN A 205 -0.09 -19.81 -3.06
N GLN A 206 -0.42 -20.98 -2.49
CA GLN A 206 -0.75 -22.16 -3.27
C GLN A 206 -1.97 -21.94 -4.17
N THR A 207 -3.02 -21.28 -3.68
CA THR A 207 -4.20 -20.96 -4.49
C THR A 207 -3.84 -20.03 -5.65
N LEU A 208 -3.02 -19.00 -5.39
CA LEU A 208 -2.52 -18.09 -6.41
C LEU A 208 -1.67 -18.85 -7.44
N ASP A 209 -0.78 -19.73 -6.98
CA ASP A 209 0.06 -20.56 -7.83
C ASP A 209 -0.77 -21.52 -8.69
N GLU A 210 -1.79 -22.16 -8.14
CA GLU A 210 -2.72 -23.03 -8.91
C GLU A 210 -3.50 -22.25 -9.97
N VAL A 211 -3.99 -21.05 -9.65
CA VAL A 211 -4.63 -20.14 -10.62
C VAL A 211 -3.66 -19.72 -11.72
N ASN A 212 -2.41 -19.46 -11.37
CA ASN A 212 -1.36 -19.12 -12.32
C ASN A 212 -0.98 -20.33 -13.21
N ASP A 213 -0.92 -21.53 -12.64
CA ASP A 213 -0.58 -22.78 -13.34
C ASP A 213 -1.72 -23.31 -14.23
N LEU A 214 -2.97 -22.91 -13.99
CA LEU A 214 -4.09 -23.20 -14.90
C LEU A 214 -3.93 -22.56 -16.29
N LYS A 215 -3.09 -21.52 -16.44
CA LYS A 215 -2.71 -20.97 -17.75
C LYS A 215 -1.64 -21.79 -18.48
N LEU A 216 -0.89 -22.65 -17.77
CA LEU A 216 0.23 -23.41 -18.33
C LEU A 216 -0.18 -24.77 -18.91
N LYS A 217 -1.33 -25.34 -18.51
CA LYS A 217 -1.82 -26.62 -19.07
C LYS A 217 -2.43 -26.52 -20.48
N ILE A 218 -2.42 -25.34 -21.10
CA ILE A 218 -2.90 -25.11 -22.48
C ILE A 218 -1.72 -25.07 -23.48
N SER A 219 -0.46 -25.11 -23.03
CA SER A 219 0.71 -25.07 -23.90
C SER A 219 1.68 -26.22 -23.62
N ASP A 220 1.77 -27.18 -24.55
CA ASP A 220 2.70 -28.32 -24.55
C ASP A 220 4.19 -27.93 -24.74
N LYS A 221 4.59 -26.70 -24.42
CA LYS A 221 5.99 -26.28 -24.53
C LYS A 221 6.57 -26.01 -23.15
N LYS A 222 7.73 -26.61 -22.89
CA LYS A 222 8.67 -26.22 -21.83
C LYS A 222 8.92 -24.71 -21.93
N ILE A 223 8.16 -23.92 -21.18
CA ILE A 223 8.41 -22.50 -21.00
C ILE A 223 9.42 -22.38 -19.86
N ASP A 224 10.46 -21.62 -20.13
CA ASP A 224 11.58 -21.31 -19.26
C ASP A 224 11.10 -20.76 -17.90
N ARG A 225 11.70 -21.21 -16.80
CA ARG A 225 11.31 -20.90 -15.41
C ARG A 225 11.65 -19.47 -14.97
N GLN A 226 11.91 -18.55 -15.89
CA GLN A 226 12.39 -17.19 -15.58
C GLN A 226 11.30 -16.10 -15.64
N ASN A 227 10.06 -16.41 -16.02
CA ASN A 227 9.03 -15.38 -16.21
C ASN A 227 8.08 -15.22 -15.00
N ASP A 228 8.67 -15.08 -13.79
CA ASP A 228 7.91 -14.88 -12.54
C ASP A 228 7.35 -13.44 -12.39
N ALA A 229 7.65 -12.53 -13.31
CA ALA A 229 7.27 -11.11 -13.27
C ALA A 229 5.76 -10.80 -13.29
N PHE A 230 4.90 -11.82 -13.37
CA PHE A 230 3.43 -11.68 -13.47
C PHE A 230 2.65 -12.45 -12.43
N LYS A 231 3.32 -13.28 -11.62
CA LYS A 231 2.62 -14.05 -10.60
C LYS A 231 2.31 -13.09 -9.47
N PRO A 232 1.03 -12.88 -9.10
CA PRO A 232 0.72 -12.27 -7.81
C PRO A 232 1.36 -13.17 -6.76
N GLN A 233 2.42 -12.68 -6.14
CA GLN A 233 3.05 -13.31 -5.00
C GLN A 233 2.72 -12.47 -3.78
N ILE A 234 2.62 -13.12 -2.62
CA ILE A 234 2.59 -12.43 -1.35
C ILE A 234 4.07 -12.14 -1.02
N PRO A 235 4.56 -10.89 -1.17
CA PRO A 235 5.96 -10.58 -0.91
C PRO A 235 6.14 -10.44 0.59
N LEU A 236 6.17 -11.56 1.31
CA LEU A 236 6.44 -11.57 2.75
C LEU A 236 7.47 -12.62 3.10
N ASP A 237 8.55 -12.16 3.73
CA ASP A 237 9.40 -13.02 4.51
C ASP A 237 8.69 -13.37 5.83
N LEU A 238 7.85 -14.40 5.77
CA LEU A 238 7.10 -14.90 6.92
C LEU A 238 8.00 -15.68 7.92
N SER A 239 9.31 -15.77 7.67
CA SER A 239 10.22 -16.50 8.55
C SER A 239 10.59 -15.72 9.81
N ARG A 240 10.15 -14.47 9.95
CA ARG A 240 10.52 -13.58 11.07
C ARG A 240 9.31 -12.95 11.76
N ALA A 241 9.43 -12.72 13.07
CA ALA A 241 8.32 -12.25 13.90
C ALA A 241 7.89 -10.81 13.64
N ASP A 242 8.78 -9.95 13.11
CA ASP A 242 8.44 -8.60 12.64
C ASP A 242 7.36 -8.59 11.57
N ALA A 243 7.32 -9.61 10.70
CA ALA A 243 6.27 -9.75 9.68
C ALA A 243 4.86 -9.83 10.29
N TYR A 244 4.72 -10.23 11.55
CA TYR A 244 3.44 -10.48 12.20
C TYR A 244 2.98 -9.34 13.14
N THR A 245 3.79 -8.28 13.28
CA THR A 245 3.53 -7.16 14.20
C THR A 245 2.27 -6.35 13.85
N GLY A 246 1.75 -5.57 14.80
CA GLY A 246 0.62 -4.66 14.59
C GLY A 246 -0.78 -5.31 14.62
N ARG A 247 -0.91 -6.56 15.10
CA ARG A 247 -2.20 -7.23 15.26
C ARG A 247 -3.18 -6.43 16.13
N ASP A 248 -2.67 -5.78 17.17
CA ASP A 248 -3.47 -5.08 18.19
C ASP A 248 -3.79 -3.63 17.84
N ASP A 249 -3.09 -3.07 16.86
CA ASP A 249 -3.44 -1.77 16.32
C ASP A 249 -4.86 -1.82 15.71
N ARG A 250 -5.56 -0.68 15.60
CA ARG A 250 -6.90 -0.64 15.01
C ARG A 250 -6.94 -1.31 13.63
N PRO A 251 -7.98 -2.06 13.23
CA PRO A 251 -8.00 -2.64 11.90
C PRO A 251 -7.88 -1.58 10.78
N LEU A 252 -7.28 -1.99 9.66
CA LEU A 252 -7.04 -1.16 8.49
C LEU A 252 -8.34 -0.77 7.80
N ARG A 253 -8.32 0.41 7.19
CA ARG A 253 -9.33 0.86 6.25
C ARG A 253 -8.65 1.23 4.94
N VAL A 254 -9.07 0.60 3.86
CA VAL A 254 -8.44 0.74 2.55
C VAL A 254 -9.49 1.18 1.53
N LEU A 255 -9.14 2.17 0.72
CA LEU A 255 -10.00 2.69 -0.35
C LEU A 255 -9.35 2.41 -1.71
N SER A 256 -10.10 1.80 -2.62
CA SER A 256 -9.69 1.51 -4.01
C SER A 256 -10.60 2.27 -4.97
N LEU A 257 -10.01 3.08 -5.85
CA LEU A 257 -10.74 3.92 -6.82
C LEU A 257 -10.37 3.53 -8.25
N ASP A 258 -11.38 3.13 -9.02
CA ASP A 258 -11.17 2.75 -10.42
C ASP A 258 -10.88 3.96 -11.32
N GLY A 259 -10.30 3.70 -12.49
CA GLY A 259 -10.17 4.67 -13.57
C GLY A 259 -11.44 4.78 -14.43
N GLY A 260 -11.68 5.97 -14.99
CA GLY A 260 -12.86 6.20 -15.82
C GLY A 260 -13.12 7.63 -16.31
N GLY A 261 -12.10 8.47 -16.44
CA GLY A 261 -12.24 9.85 -16.94
C GLY A 261 -13.22 10.69 -16.12
N VAL A 262 -14.00 11.55 -16.76
CA VAL A 262 -14.97 12.45 -16.09
C VAL A 262 -15.95 11.73 -15.15
N ARG A 263 -16.14 10.42 -15.35
CA ARG A 263 -17.04 9.58 -14.55
C ARG A 263 -16.58 9.34 -13.10
N GLY A 264 -15.35 9.73 -12.74
CA GLY A 264 -14.87 9.71 -11.35
C GLY A 264 -15.73 10.51 -10.36
N ILE A 265 -16.58 11.42 -10.86
CA ILE A 265 -17.60 12.10 -10.04
C ILE A 265 -18.52 11.12 -9.32
N ALA A 266 -18.87 9.99 -9.96
CA ALA A 266 -19.70 8.96 -9.32
C ALA A 266 -19.01 8.38 -8.09
N SER A 267 -17.71 8.10 -8.19
CA SER A 267 -16.92 7.55 -7.09
C SER A 267 -16.86 8.52 -5.91
N LEU A 268 -16.71 9.82 -6.17
CA LEU A 268 -16.72 10.86 -5.15
C LEU A 268 -18.08 11.00 -4.46
N LEU A 269 -19.19 10.96 -5.22
CA LEU A 269 -20.54 11.06 -4.66
C LEU A 269 -20.88 9.85 -3.78
N ILE A 270 -20.50 8.64 -4.20
CA ILE A 270 -20.65 7.43 -3.38
C ILE A 270 -19.80 7.54 -2.11
N LEU A 271 -18.54 7.95 -2.24
CA LEU A 271 -17.65 8.11 -1.08
C LEU A 271 -18.20 9.15 -0.09
N GLN A 272 -18.75 10.27 -0.58
CA GLN A 272 -19.40 11.27 0.25
C GLN A 272 -20.57 10.67 1.03
N ALA A 273 -21.44 9.92 0.36
CA ALA A 273 -22.60 9.28 0.98
C ALA A 273 -22.21 8.27 2.07
N VAL A 274 -21.11 7.53 1.87
CA VAL A 274 -20.56 6.63 2.89
C VAL A 274 -19.99 7.43 4.06
N LEU A 275 -19.09 8.39 3.81
CA LEU A 275 -18.38 9.10 4.87
C LEU A 275 -19.27 10.06 5.68
N ASP A 276 -20.33 10.59 5.09
CA ASP A 276 -21.34 11.38 5.81
C ASP A 276 -22.08 10.57 6.87
N LYS A 277 -22.18 9.24 6.70
CA LYS A 277 -22.72 8.35 7.74
C LYS A 277 -21.68 7.94 8.78
N VAL A 278 -20.40 8.11 8.48
CA VAL A 278 -19.28 7.76 9.36
C VAL A 278 -18.96 8.93 10.30
N VAL A 279 -18.36 9.98 9.74
CA VAL A 279 -18.06 11.25 10.43
C VAL A 279 -18.10 12.36 9.37
N PRO A 280 -19.21 13.12 9.28
CA PRO A 280 -19.36 14.19 8.30
C PRO A 280 -18.18 15.17 8.30
N GLY A 281 -17.70 15.53 7.11
CA GLY A 281 -16.64 16.53 6.93
C GLY A 281 -15.23 16.10 7.32
N LYS A 282 -15.04 14.89 7.85
CA LYS A 282 -13.70 14.35 8.15
C LYS A 282 -12.97 14.02 6.86
N LYS A 283 -11.65 14.26 6.82
CA LYS A 283 -10.86 14.03 5.60
C LYS A 283 -10.64 12.53 5.40
N PRO A 284 -10.70 12.01 4.16
CA PRO A 284 -10.45 10.58 3.93
C PRO A 284 -9.07 10.12 4.39
N CYS A 285 -8.04 10.94 4.29
CA CYS A 285 -6.69 10.64 4.81
C CYS A 285 -6.62 10.49 6.35
N GLU A 286 -7.67 10.88 7.08
CA GLU A 286 -7.79 10.67 8.52
C GLU A 286 -8.59 9.42 8.88
N ILE A 287 -9.21 8.79 7.88
CA ILE A 287 -10.10 7.62 8.02
C ILE A 287 -9.41 6.38 7.46
N PHE A 288 -8.86 6.48 6.25
CA PHE A 288 -8.22 5.41 5.50
C PHE A 288 -6.71 5.40 5.75
N ASP A 289 -6.16 4.20 5.97
CA ASP A 289 -4.72 3.96 6.12
C ASP A 289 -4.01 3.99 4.76
N MET A 290 -4.73 3.56 3.71
CA MET A 290 -4.21 3.53 2.34
C MET A 290 -5.32 3.83 1.33
N ILE A 291 -5.02 4.67 0.34
CA ILE A 291 -5.90 4.96 -0.79
C ILE A 291 -5.17 4.60 -2.09
N GLY A 292 -5.73 3.65 -2.82
CA GLY A 292 -5.27 3.22 -4.12
C GLY A 292 -6.12 3.77 -5.26
N GLY A 293 -5.51 4.12 -6.38
CA GLY A 293 -6.24 4.64 -7.54
C GLY A 293 -5.56 4.40 -8.89
N THR A 294 -6.37 4.23 -9.93
CA THR A 294 -5.93 4.19 -11.33
C THR A 294 -6.54 5.33 -12.12
N SER A 295 -5.79 5.98 -13.02
CA SER A 295 -6.30 7.07 -13.86
C SER A 295 -6.89 8.21 -13.02
N THR A 296 -8.08 8.66 -13.38
CA THR A 296 -8.95 9.53 -12.58
C THR A 296 -9.03 9.10 -11.11
N GLY A 297 -9.19 7.81 -10.80
CA GLY A 297 -9.18 7.32 -9.43
C GLY A 297 -7.86 7.61 -8.72
N GLY A 298 -6.74 7.58 -9.45
CA GLY A 298 -5.43 8.01 -8.98
C GLY A 298 -5.34 9.51 -8.71
N LEU A 299 -5.90 10.35 -9.59
CA LEU A 299 -6.02 11.80 -9.35
C LEU A 299 -6.85 12.08 -8.08
N ILE A 300 -7.97 11.39 -7.90
CA ILE A 300 -8.81 11.50 -6.71
C ILE A 300 -8.04 11.03 -5.47
N ALA A 301 -7.31 9.91 -5.55
CA ALA A 301 -6.46 9.43 -4.44
C ALA A 301 -5.43 10.47 -4.01
N ILE A 302 -4.80 11.17 -4.95
CA ILE A 302 -3.90 12.30 -4.66
C ILE A 302 -4.63 13.44 -3.96
N MET A 303 -5.81 13.86 -4.47
CA MET A 303 -6.58 14.97 -3.89
C MET A 303 -7.02 14.67 -2.44
N LEU A 304 -7.56 13.47 -2.20
CA LEU A 304 -8.07 13.06 -0.89
C LEU A 304 -6.95 12.71 0.11
N GLY A 305 -5.84 12.18 -0.40
CA GLY A 305 -4.74 11.65 0.37
C GLY A 305 -3.60 12.64 0.57
N ARG A 306 -2.87 12.95 -0.51
CA ARG A 306 -1.69 13.84 -0.49
C ARG A 306 -2.08 15.30 -0.25
N LEU A 307 -3.11 15.79 -0.94
CA LEU A 307 -3.58 17.17 -0.80
C LEU A 307 -4.56 17.35 0.37
N GLN A 308 -4.89 16.25 1.07
CA GLN A 308 -5.71 16.20 2.28
C GLN A 308 -7.03 17.00 2.16
N MET A 309 -7.70 16.88 1.02
CA MET A 309 -9.00 17.49 0.79
C MET A 309 -10.10 16.68 1.46
N THR A 310 -11.15 17.37 1.93
CA THR A 310 -12.43 16.72 2.20
C THR A 310 -13.05 16.22 0.89
N VAL A 311 -13.99 15.27 0.96
CA VAL A 311 -14.68 14.76 -0.24
C VAL A 311 -15.45 15.88 -0.95
N ALA A 312 -16.08 16.79 -0.21
CA ALA A 312 -16.80 17.93 -0.76
C ALA A 312 -15.88 18.91 -1.52
N GLU A 313 -14.72 19.24 -0.95
CA GLU A 313 -13.70 20.04 -1.65
C GLU A 313 -13.21 19.31 -2.90
N CYS A 314 -12.97 18.01 -2.80
CA CYS A 314 -12.51 17.20 -3.92
C CYS A 314 -13.53 17.17 -5.06
N ILE A 315 -14.83 17.06 -4.77
CA ILE A 315 -15.92 17.14 -5.77
C ILE A 315 -15.84 18.46 -6.53
N ALA A 316 -15.76 19.58 -5.81
CA ALA A 316 -15.73 20.90 -6.42
C ALA A 316 -14.46 21.12 -7.27
N GLN A 317 -13.30 20.69 -6.77
CA GLN A 317 -12.04 20.79 -7.51
C GLN A 317 -12.00 19.85 -8.71
N TYR A 318 -12.53 18.64 -8.57
CA TYR A 318 -12.60 17.66 -9.64
C TYR A 318 -13.43 18.16 -10.81
N ASP A 319 -14.60 18.75 -10.55
CA ASP A 319 -15.46 19.35 -11.59
C ASP A 319 -14.73 20.47 -12.36
N ASN A 320 -14.00 21.34 -11.65
CA ASN A 320 -13.19 22.39 -12.28
C ASN A 320 -12.06 21.80 -13.14
N VAL A 321 -11.30 20.86 -12.58
CA VAL A 321 -10.20 20.19 -13.30
C VAL A 321 -10.72 19.50 -14.56
N MET A 322 -11.83 18.76 -14.48
CA MET A 322 -12.38 18.07 -15.65
C MET A 322 -12.83 19.03 -16.75
N LYS A 323 -13.41 20.19 -16.40
CA LYS A 323 -13.78 21.24 -17.37
C LYS A 323 -12.57 21.88 -18.05
N GLU A 324 -11.48 22.07 -17.32
CA GLU A 324 -10.23 22.64 -17.85
C GLU A 324 -9.44 21.64 -18.71
N VAL A 325 -9.47 20.35 -18.33
CA VAL A 325 -8.79 19.26 -19.05
C VAL A 325 -9.53 18.88 -20.34
N PHE A 326 -10.86 18.81 -20.28
CA PHE A 326 -11.73 18.41 -21.40
C PHE A 326 -12.65 19.58 -21.83
N PRO A 327 -12.09 20.67 -22.40
CA PRO A 327 -12.90 21.80 -22.86
C PRO A 327 -13.84 21.36 -23.99
N GLU A 328 -15.01 22.00 -24.10
CA GLU A 328 -15.95 21.80 -25.21
C GLU A 328 -15.28 22.22 -26.54
N THR A 329 -14.55 21.30 -27.17
CA THR A 329 -14.00 21.46 -28.52
C THR A 329 -14.65 20.44 -29.44
N GLY A 330 -15.18 20.89 -30.59
CA GLY A 330 -15.87 20.00 -31.53
C GLY A 330 -14.97 18.87 -32.05
N ASP A 331 -15.58 17.74 -32.41
CA ASP A 331 -14.90 16.49 -32.79
C ASP A 331 -13.88 16.66 -33.93
N ILE A 332 -14.09 17.63 -34.82
CA ILE A 332 -13.17 17.99 -35.90
C ILE A 332 -11.81 18.46 -35.34
N LYS A 333 -11.81 19.25 -34.26
CA LYS A 333 -10.57 19.74 -33.63
C LYS A 333 -9.85 18.62 -32.90
N LYS A 334 -10.58 17.70 -32.25
CA LYS A 334 -10.01 16.50 -31.61
C LYS A 334 -9.34 15.60 -32.65
N ALA A 335 -10.03 15.29 -33.75
CA ALA A 335 -9.49 14.49 -34.84
C ALA A 335 -8.29 15.17 -35.52
N PHE A 336 -8.33 16.49 -35.70
CA PHE A 336 -7.19 17.26 -36.22
C PHE A 336 -6.00 17.20 -35.28
N ASN A 337 -6.20 17.39 -33.96
CA ASN A 337 -5.14 17.29 -32.96
C ASN A 337 -4.53 15.88 -32.91
N LEU A 338 -5.34 14.83 -32.95
CA LEU A 338 -4.84 13.45 -32.99
C LEU A 338 -3.98 13.24 -34.24
N ALA A 339 -4.45 13.68 -35.41
CA ALA A 339 -3.74 13.50 -36.68
C ALA A 339 -2.42 14.29 -36.75
N THR A 340 -2.32 15.44 -36.07
CA THR A 340 -1.17 16.36 -36.17
C THR A 340 -0.19 16.24 -35.01
N HIS A 341 -0.69 15.95 -33.81
CA HIS A 341 0.09 15.95 -32.56
C HIS A 341 0.07 14.59 -31.84
N GLY A 342 -0.76 13.63 -32.28
CA GLY A 342 -0.84 12.28 -31.71
C GLY A 342 -1.63 12.18 -30.39
N GLU A 343 -2.36 13.23 -30.00
CA GLU A 343 -3.17 13.29 -28.78
C GLU A 343 -4.44 14.12 -29.01
N PHE A 344 -5.55 13.76 -28.37
CA PHE A 344 -6.79 14.55 -28.43
C PHE A 344 -6.66 15.87 -27.65
N TYR A 345 -5.96 15.84 -26.52
CA TYR A 345 -5.82 16.95 -25.58
C TYR A 345 -4.36 17.23 -25.29
N ASP A 346 -4.02 18.50 -25.06
CA ASP A 346 -2.66 18.93 -24.79
C ASP A 346 -2.19 18.45 -23.40
N SER A 347 -1.21 17.55 -23.39
CA SER A 347 -0.58 17.05 -22.17
C SER A 347 0.06 18.16 -21.32
N ALA A 348 0.53 19.26 -21.93
CA ALA A 348 1.09 20.38 -21.18
C ALA A 348 0.00 21.14 -20.40
N ASN A 349 -1.24 21.18 -20.92
CA ASN A 349 -2.37 21.75 -20.20
C ASN A 349 -2.72 20.92 -18.95
N LEU A 350 -2.81 19.59 -19.10
CA LEU A 350 -3.04 18.69 -17.97
C LEU A 350 -1.94 18.83 -16.90
N GLU A 351 -0.67 18.89 -17.32
CA GLU A 351 0.46 19.12 -16.40
C GLU A 351 0.34 20.45 -15.64
N ASN A 352 0.01 21.54 -16.33
CA ASN A 352 -0.14 22.86 -15.71
C ASN A 352 -1.29 22.90 -14.71
N ILE A 353 -2.43 22.26 -15.03
CA ILE A 353 -3.58 22.17 -14.12
C ILE A 353 -3.20 21.40 -12.86
N ILE A 354 -2.53 20.25 -13.01
CA ILE A 354 -2.04 19.44 -11.88
C ILE A 354 -1.05 20.25 -11.03
N LYS A 355 -0.04 20.89 -11.65
CA LYS A 355 0.96 21.70 -10.92
C LYS A 355 0.33 22.86 -10.16
N LYS A 356 -0.65 23.54 -10.77
CA LYS A 356 -1.41 24.60 -10.12
C LYS A 356 -2.17 24.08 -8.90
N LEU A 357 -2.90 22.98 -9.04
CA LEU A 357 -3.64 22.36 -7.94
C LEU A 357 -2.72 22.00 -6.76
N ILE A 358 -1.57 21.40 -7.05
CA ILE A 358 -0.58 21.03 -6.04
C ILE A 358 -0.02 22.29 -5.37
N LYS A 359 0.37 23.30 -6.14
CA LYS A 359 0.88 24.58 -5.62
C LYS A 359 -0.13 25.29 -4.72
N ASP A 360 -1.41 25.30 -5.11
CA ASP A 360 -2.47 25.97 -4.34
C ASP A 360 -2.70 25.29 -2.98
N LYS A 361 -2.45 23.98 -2.87
CA LYS A 361 -2.65 23.21 -1.63
C LYS A 361 -1.40 23.04 -0.77
N LEU A 362 -0.22 22.91 -1.38
CA LEU A 362 1.03 22.61 -0.69
C LEU A 362 2.05 23.77 -0.72
N GLY A 363 1.77 24.83 -1.48
CA GLY A 363 2.66 25.99 -1.64
C GLY A 363 3.77 25.81 -2.68
N ASP A 364 4.04 24.58 -3.09
CA ASP A 364 5.06 24.21 -4.08
C ASP A 364 4.48 23.16 -5.05
N SER A 365 4.69 23.34 -6.35
CA SER A 365 4.27 22.40 -7.38
C SER A 365 5.24 21.24 -7.57
N ASP A 366 6.49 21.35 -7.12
CA ASP A 366 7.56 20.37 -7.38
C ASP A 366 7.91 19.51 -6.16
N VAL A 367 6.87 19.20 -5.38
CA VAL A 367 6.96 18.29 -4.22
C VAL A 367 7.15 16.84 -4.67
N ASP A 368 7.88 16.08 -3.86
CA ASP A 368 8.07 14.66 -4.08
C ASP A 368 6.77 13.88 -3.82
N LEU A 369 6.59 12.78 -4.57
CA LEU A 369 5.51 11.84 -4.33
C LEU A 369 5.65 11.19 -2.94
N LEU A 370 6.89 10.82 -2.59
CA LEU A 370 7.25 10.17 -1.34
C LEU A 370 6.97 11.08 -0.13
N ASP A 371 6.15 10.61 0.81
CA ASP A 371 5.85 11.29 2.06
C ASP A 371 5.55 10.26 3.16
N GLU A 372 6.61 9.73 3.76
CA GLU A 372 6.54 8.75 4.87
C GLU A 372 5.80 9.28 6.09
N LYS A 373 5.72 10.61 6.25
CA LYS A 373 5.09 11.24 7.41
C LYS A 373 3.60 11.44 7.22
N ALA A 374 3.08 11.25 6.00
CA ALA A 374 1.66 11.38 5.72
C ALA A 374 0.86 10.33 6.51
N PRO A 375 -0.28 10.71 7.11
CA PRO A 375 -1.12 9.79 7.87
C PRO A 375 -1.82 8.73 7.00
N CYS A 376 -1.77 8.87 5.69
CA CYS A 376 -2.43 8.02 4.71
C CYS A 376 -1.48 7.74 3.54
N LYS A 377 -1.34 6.47 3.20
CA LYS A 377 -0.46 5.99 2.14
C LYS A 377 -1.17 6.01 0.79
N ILE A 378 -0.52 6.53 -0.26
CA ILE A 378 -1.10 6.65 -1.59
C ILE A 378 -0.41 5.72 -2.57
N PHE A 379 -1.22 4.92 -3.26
CA PHE A 379 -0.79 3.92 -4.22
C PHE A 379 -1.46 4.19 -5.57
N LEU A 380 -0.67 4.36 -6.63
CA LEU A 380 -1.19 4.68 -7.95
C LEU A 380 -0.66 3.67 -8.98
N MET A 381 -1.49 3.42 -9.99
CA MET A 381 -1.14 2.53 -11.10
C MET A 381 -0.79 3.31 -12.36
N ALA A 382 0.30 2.93 -13.01
CA ALA A 382 0.65 3.34 -14.36
C ALA A 382 1.11 2.12 -15.17
N THR A 383 1.19 2.24 -16.48
CA THR A 383 1.66 1.17 -17.36
C THR A 383 2.90 1.63 -18.11
N ASN A 384 3.95 0.81 -18.14
CA ASN A 384 5.08 1.04 -19.04
C ASN A 384 4.68 0.61 -20.45
N SER A 385 4.46 1.58 -21.34
CA SER A 385 3.99 1.34 -22.71
C SER A 385 4.90 0.42 -23.52
N GLN A 386 6.21 0.35 -23.20
CA GLN A 386 7.16 -0.50 -23.92
C GLN A 386 7.07 -1.98 -23.55
N ALA A 387 6.40 -2.31 -22.44
CA ALA A 387 6.35 -3.67 -21.89
C ALA A 387 4.95 -4.08 -21.41
N ALA A 388 3.91 -3.34 -21.80
CA ALA A 388 2.55 -3.48 -21.29
C ALA A 388 1.92 -4.88 -21.49
N ASN A 389 2.37 -5.65 -22.48
CA ASN A 389 1.89 -7.01 -22.72
C ASN A 389 2.51 -8.05 -21.78
N ASN A 390 3.72 -7.77 -21.30
CA ASN A 390 4.60 -8.73 -20.67
C ASN A 390 5.21 -8.22 -19.34
N ARG A 391 4.58 -7.25 -18.66
CA ARG A 391 4.98 -6.84 -17.31
C ARG A 391 3.79 -6.43 -16.47
N ALA A 392 3.96 -6.56 -15.15
CA ALA A 392 3.07 -5.95 -14.19
C ALA A 392 3.01 -4.41 -14.38
N PRO A 393 1.90 -3.77 -13.97
CA PRO A 393 1.81 -2.32 -13.94
C PRO A 393 2.88 -1.72 -13.02
N VAL A 394 3.27 -0.49 -13.35
CA VAL A 394 4.20 0.31 -12.55
C VAL A 394 3.47 0.87 -11.35
N PHE A 395 4.01 0.64 -10.16
CA PHE A 395 3.46 1.13 -8.90
C PHE A 395 4.11 2.45 -8.50
N LEU A 396 3.31 3.50 -8.38
CA LEU A 396 3.76 4.82 -7.93
C LEU A 396 3.27 5.01 -6.49
N ARG A 397 4.20 5.17 -5.54
CA ARG A 397 3.90 5.13 -4.11
C ARG A 397 4.32 6.40 -3.41
N SER A 398 3.52 6.86 -2.47
CA SER A 398 3.91 7.91 -1.52
C SER A 398 4.66 7.37 -0.30
N TYR A 399 5.07 6.10 -0.33
CA TYR A 399 5.66 5.37 0.79
C TYR A 399 6.60 4.27 0.27
N LYS A 400 7.52 3.85 1.13
CA LYS A 400 8.41 2.72 0.93
C LYS A 400 7.70 1.42 1.31
N ASN A 401 7.81 0.42 0.45
CA ASN A 401 7.38 -0.93 0.76
C ASN A 401 8.62 -1.75 1.17
N PRO A 402 8.72 -2.23 2.42
CA PRO A 402 9.92 -2.92 2.92
C PRO A 402 10.20 -4.24 2.20
N ASN A 403 9.18 -4.84 1.58
CA ASN A 403 9.27 -6.13 0.91
C ASN A 403 9.54 -6.03 -0.60
N ASN A 404 9.57 -4.81 -1.16
CA ASN A 404 9.86 -4.56 -2.56
C ASN A 404 11.10 -3.68 -2.69
N MET A 405 12.02 -4.04 -3.60
CA MET A 405 12.99 -3.05 -4.07
C MET A 405 12.22 -1.98 -4.84
N GLU A 406 12.34 -0.73 -4.39
CA GLU A 406 11.87 0.39 -5.20
C GLU A 406 12.65 0.38 -6.52
N ASP A 407 11.94 0.55 -7.63
CA ASP A 407 12.60 0.75 -8.89
C ASP A 407 13.39 2.05 -8.79
N SER A 408 14.72 1.97 -8.82
CA SER A 408 15.62 3.13 -8.64
C SER A 408 15.30 4.26 -9.61
N ALA A 409 14.73 3.95 -10.78
CA ALA A 409 14.29 4.93 -11.76
C ALA A 409 13.04 5.72 -11.33
N LEU A 410 12.25 5.22 -10.40
CA LEU A 410 11.04 5.89 -9.89
C LEU A 410 11.29 6.59 -8.55
N VAL A 411 12.47 6.39 -7.96
CA VAL A 411 12.94 7.12 -6.79
C VAL A 411 13.01 8.60 -7.13
N ASN A 412 12.49 9.45 -6.24
CA ASN A 412 12.35 10.91 -6.41
C ASN A 412 11.35 11.36 -7.49
N MET A 413 10.40 10.50 -7.90
CA MET A 413 9.30 10.96 -8.74
C MET A 413 8.50 12.08 -8.05
N LYS A 414 8.23 13.15 -8.79
CA LYS A 414 7.42 14.29 -8.33
C LYS A 414 5.94 13.94 -8.30
N LEU A 415 5.20 14.55 -7.38
CA LEU A 415 3.76 14.29 -7.24
C LEU A 415 2.99 14.59 -8.54
N TRP A 416 3.35 15.67 -9.24
CA TRP A 416 2.73 16.03 -10.51
C TRP A 416 3.04 15.02 -11.63
N GLN A 417 4.25 14.43 -11.62
CA GLN A 417 4.63 13.39 -12.57
C GLN A 417 3.80 12.13 -12.35
N ALA A 418 3.60 11.73 -11.10
CA ALA A 418 2.79 10.57 -10.75
C ALA A 418 1.32 10.77 -11.16
N ALA A 419 0.76 11.95 -10.89
CA ALA A 419 -0.58 12.34 -11.31
C ALA A 419 -0.75 12.30 -12.84
N ARG A 420 0.23 12.82 -13.60
CA ARG A 420 0.22 12.77 -15.06
C ARG A 420 0.36 11.34 -15.58
N ALA A 421 1.30 10.56 -15.02
CA ALA A 421 1.55 9.18 -15.44
C ALA A 421 0.30 8.30 -15.33
N THR A 422 -0.37 8.35 -14.17
CA THR A 422 -1.54 7.50 -13.94
C THR A 422 -2.71 7.87 -14.84
N SER A 423 -2.83 9.13 -15.28
CA SER A 423 -3.96 9.65 -16.07
C SER A 423 -3.68 9.87 -17.57
N ALA A 424 -2.49 9.48 -18.05
CA ALA A 424 -2.08 9.65 -19.44
C ALA A 424 -2.71 8.59 -20.38
N ALA A 425 -4.04 8.67 -20.56
CA ALA A 425 -4.79 7.69 -21.35
C ALA A 425 -4.32 7.70 -22.82
N PRO A 426 -4.03 6.53 -23.42
CA PRO A 426 -3.62 6.44 -24.83
C PRO A 426 -4.62 7.13 -25.76
N ALA A 427 -4.10 7.77 -26.82
CA ALA A 427 -4.83 8.65 -27.74
C ALA A 427 -5.37 9.96 -27.12
N TYR A 428 -5.67 10.02 -25.81
CA TYR A 428 -6.09 11.24 -25.14
C TYR A 428 -4.92 12.17 -24.81
N PHE A 429 -3.83 11.61 -24.27
CA PHE A 429 -2.64 12.34 -23.85
C PHE A 429 -1.37 11.62 -24.32
N LYS A 430 -0.31 12.37 -24.57
CA LYS A 430 1.03 11.81 -24.79
C LYS A 430 1.55 11.08 -23.54
N PRO A 431 2.25 9.94 -23.73
CA PRO A 431 2.97 9.28 -22.65
C PRO A 431 3.92 10.23 -21.90
N LEU A 432 4.09 10.00 -20.61
CA LEU A 432 5.08 10.68 -19.80
C LEU A 432 6.42 9.93 -19.89
N GLN A 433 7.48 10.66 -20.24
CA GLN A 433 8.85 10.16 -20.18
C GLN A 433 9.48 10.59 -18.85
N VAL A 434 9.82 9.64 -17.98
CA VAL A 434 10.51 9.90 -16.71
C VAL A 434 11.55 8.81 -16.50
N ASN A 435 12.82 9.20 -16.32
CA ASN A 435 13.91 8.33 -15.89
C ASN A 435 14.02 7.01 -16.70
N GLY A 436 13.85 7.09 -18.03
CA GLY A 436 13.93 5.94 -18.93
C GLY A 436 12.61 5.15 -19.09
N TYR A 437 11.57 5.48 -18.33
CA TYR A 437 10.23 4.92 -18.46
C TYR A 437 9.36 5.76 -19.39
N THR A 438 8.61 5.07 -20.26
CA THR A 438 7.51 5.66 -21.04
C THR A 438 6.18 5.24 -20.41
N LEU A 439 5.68 6.05 -19.48
CA LEU A 439 4.50 5.77 -18.69
C LEU A 439 3.22 6.26 -19.38
N VAL A 440 2.20 5.42 -19.35
CA VAL A 440 0.83 5.70 -19.78
C VAL A 440 -0.16 5.28 -18.69
N ASP A 441 -1.43 5.61 -18.88
CA ASP A 441 -2.50 5.30 -17.94
C ASP A 441 -2.55 3.81 -17.54
N GLY A 442 -2.67 3.56 -16.24
CA GLY A 442 -2.81 2.22 -15.67
C GLY A 442 -4.12 1.52 -16.05
N GLY A 443 -5.10 2.24 -16.60
CA GLY A 443 -6.33 1.70 -17.14
C GLY A 443 -6.10 0.61 -18.19
N LEU A 444 -4.94 0.63 -18.86
CA LEU A 444 -4.46 -0.48 -19.68
C LEU A 444 -4.05 -1.67 -18.79
N GLY A 445 -5.01 -2.57 -18.53
CA GLY A 445 -4.81 -3.84 -17.82
C GLY A 445 -4.92 -3.77 -16.30
N ALA A 446 -5.06 -2.57 -15.73
CA ALA A 446 -5.04 -2.33 -14.29
C ALA A 446 -6.06 -1.26 -13.85
N ASN A 447 -7.19 -1.15 -14.56
CA ASN A 447 -8.19 -0.11 -14.30
C ASN A 447 -8.84 -0.16 -12.90
N ASN A 448 -8.93 -1.36 -12.30
CA ASN A 448 -9.31 -1.54 -10.90
C ASN A 448 -8.07 -1.93 -10.08
N PRO A 449 -7.59 -1.08 -9.15
CA PRO A 449 -6.36 -1.33 -8.42
C PRO A 449 -6.49 -2.37 -7.31
N LEU A 450 -7.69 -2.89 -7.02
CA LEU A 450 -7.99 -3.74 -5.87
C LEU A 450 -6.98 -4.85 -5.59
N GLY A 451 -6.67 -5.67 -6.61
CA GLY A 451 -5.79 -6.82 -6.42
C GLY A 451 -4.36 -6.43 -6.07
N TRP A 452 -3.83 -5.42 -6.76
CA TRP A 452 -2.49 -4.89 -6.52
C TRP A 452 -2.41 -4.12 -5.21
N LEU A 453 -3.46 -3.35 -4.88
CA LEU A 453 -3.57 -2.64 -3.62
C LEU A 453 -3.60 -3.62 -2.43
N TRP A 454 -4.25 -4.78 -2.58
CA TRP A 454 -4.21 -5.81 -1.53
C TRP A 454 -2.80 -6.37 -1.32
N THR A 455 -2.04 -6.62 -2.39
CA THR A 455 -0.64 -7.06 -2.24
C THR A 455 0.22 -6.01 -1.54
N GLU A 456 -0.04 -4.73 -1.77
CA GLU A 456 0.62 -3.63 -1.06
C GLU A 456 0.23 -3.56 0.41
N VAL A 457 -1.04 -3.78 0.73
CA VAL A 457 -1.50 -3.82 2.13
C VAL A 457 -0.76 -4.92 2.89
N LEU A 458 -0.65 -6.13 2.32
CA LEU A 458 0.11 -7.22 2.93
C LEU A 458 1.59 -6.86 3.08
N GLY A 459 2.22 -6.33 2.02
CA GLY A 459 3.65 -5.99 2.03
C GLY A 459 4.00 -4.84 2.99
N VAL A 460 3.10 -3.89 3.23
CA VAL A 460 3.34 -2.70 4.05
C VAL A 460 2.94 -2.90 5.50
N PHE A 461 1.81 -3.56 5.76
CA PHE A 461 1.24 -3.68 7.10
C PHE A 461 1.36 -5.09 7.70
N GLY A 462 1.85 -6.07 6.93
CA GLY A 462 1.93 -7.46 7.35
C GLY A 462 0.64 -8.26 7.13
N PRO A 463 0.68 -9.59 7.30
CA PRO A 463 -0.39 -10.52 6.99
C PRO A 463 -1.40 -10.66 8.14
N THR A 464 -1.03 -10.23 9.36
CA THR A 464 -1.83 -10.31 10.58
C THR A 464 -2.69 -9.09 10.81
N ARG A 465 -2.43 -8.00 10.07
CA ARG A 465 -3.14 -6.75 10.21
C ARG A 465 -4.61 -6.92 9.83
N ALA A 466 -5.50 -6.84 10.83
CA ALA A 466 -6.93 -6.91 10.59
C ALA A 466 -7.37 -5.78 9.64
N THR A 467 -8.38 -6.03 8.81
CA THR A 467 -8.98 -5.02 7.93
C THR A 467 -10.45 -4.86 8.30
N ASP A 468 -10.83 -3.66 8.76
CA ASP A 468 -12.22 -3.32 9.07
C ASP A 468 -13.02 -3.14 7.78
N CYS A 469 -12.41 -2.49 6.79
CA CYS A 469 -13.06 -2.16 5.54
C CYS A 469 -12.07 -2.05 4.38
N PHE A 470 -12.40 -2.75 3.29
CA PHE A 470 -11.79 -2.59 1.97
C PHE A 470 -12.89 -2.13 1.01
N LEU A 471 -12.97 -0.83 0.79
CA LEU A 471 -13.99 -0.19 -0.06
C LEU A 471 -13.43 0.02 -1.46
N SER A 472 -14.00 -0.66 -2.45
CA SER A 472 -13.70 -0.46 -3.87
C SER A 472 -14.86 0.26 -4.54
N ILE A 473 -14.58 1.40 -5.18
CA ILE A 473 -15.59 2.23 -5.84
C ILE A 473 -15.26 2.35 -7.33
N GLY A 474 -16.20 1.95 -8.17
CA GLY A 474 -16.12 2.08 -9.62
C GLY A 474 -16.60 3.42 -10.14
N THR A 475 -16.40 3.66 -11.44
CA THR A 475 -16.79 4.89 -12.15
C THR A 475 -18.02 4.69 -13.05
N GLY A 476 -18.84 3.67 -12.79
CA GLY A 476 -19.97 3.29 -13.64
C GLY A 476 -19.67 2.09 -14.53
N MET A 477 -20.64 1.18 -14.64
CA MET A 477 -20.58 0.02 -15.55
C MET A 477 -20.95 0.45 -16.98
N ALA A 478 -20.07 0.15 -17.94
CA ALA A 478 -20.34 0.37 -19.35
C ALA A 478 -21.32 -0.68 -19.90
N ALA A 479 -21.94 -0.37 -21.04
CA ALA A 479 -22.70 -1.35 -21.80
C ALA A 479 -21.79 -2.53 -22.22
N ASN A 480 -22.38 -3.71 -22.34
CA ASN A 480 -21.69 -4.90 -22.83
C ASN A 480 -21.27 -4.67 -24.29
N SER A 481 -19.97 -4.75 -24.57
CA SER A 481 -19.45 -4.68 -25.93
C SER A 481 -19.19 -6.10 -26.47
N PRO A 482 -19.74 -6.48 -27.63
CA PRO A 482 -19.41 -7.76 -28.26
C PRO A 482 -17.96 -7.74 -28.73
N VAL A 483 -17.27 -8.89 -28.64
CA VAL A 483 -15.94 -9.04 -29.25
C VAL A 483 -16.10 -9.02 -30.77
N ILE A 484 -15.72 -7.91 -31.40
CA ILE A 484 -15.85 -7.72 -32.85
C ILE A 484 -14.70 -8.45 -33.55
N GLN A 485 -15.02 -9.35 -34.49
CA GLN A 485 -14.00 -10.02 -35.30
C GLN A 485 -13.47 -9.11 -36.42
N PRO A 486 -12.17 -9.19 -36.78
CA PRO A 486 -11.61 -8.44 -37.90
C PRO A 486 -12.37 -8.75 -39.20
N GLY A 487 -12.93 -7.71 -39.83
CA GLY A 487 -13.72 -7.78 -41.07
C GLY A 487 -13.71 -6.43 -41.81
N ILE A 488 -14.68 -6.17 -42.71
CA ILE A 488 -14.82 -4.89 -43.45
C ILE A 488 -15.44 -3.79 -42.55
N ILE A 489 -14.98 -3.67 -41.31
CA ILE A 489 -15.45 -2.69 -40.32
C ILE A 489 -14.29 -1.72 -40.06
N PRO A 490 -14.54 -0.41 -39.86
CA PRO A 490 -13.49 0.56 -39.56
C PRO A 490 -12.61 0.09 -38.39
N THR A 491 -11.29 0.24 -38.56
CA THR A 491 -10.25 -0.20 -37.61
C THR A 491 -10.46 0.33 -36.19
N HIS A 492 -11.00 1.53 -36.05
CA HIS A 492 -11.29 2.15 -34.74
C HIS A 492 -12.32 1.38 -33.90
N ALA A 493 -13.33 0.74 -34.50
CA ALA A 493 -14.32 -0.04 -33.74
C ALA A 493 -13.71 -1.31 -33.13
N VAL A 494 -12.72 -1.89 -33.81
CA VAL A 494 -11.96 -3.05 -33.29
C VAL A 494 -11.06 -2.59 -32.14
N GLU A 495 -10.37 -1.45 -32.28
CA GLU A 495 -9.53 -0.85 -31.23
C GLU A 495 -10.34 -0.52 -29.96
N GLU A 496 -11.50 0.12 -30.09
CA GLU A 496 -12.40 0.43 -28.96
C GLU A 496 -12.88 -0.83 -28.23
N SER A 497 -13.21 -1.90 -28.96
CA SER A 497 -13.60 -3.17 -28.35
C SER A 497 -12.48 -3.79 -27.51
N PHE A 498 -11.22 -3.74 -27.97
CA PHE A 498 -10.08 -4.23 -27.20
C PHE A 498 -9.76 -3.35 -25.98
N ILE A 499 -9.86 -2.02 -26.11
CA ILE A 499 -9.65 -1.08 -25.00
C ILE A 499 -10.72 -1.27 -23.92
N SER A 500 -11.99 -1.48 -24.28
CA SER A 500 -13.07 -1.75 -23.32
C SER A 500 -12.86 -3.05 -22.54
N VAL A 501 -12.35 -4.11 -23.18
CA VAL A 501 -11.99 -5.36 -22.52
C VAL A 501 -10.80 -5.16 -21.57
N ALA A 502 -9.78 -4.42 -21.99
CA ALA A 502 -8.59 -4.13 -21.18
C ALA A 502 -8.86 -3.22 -19.95
N THR A 503 -9.97 -2.47 -19.96
CA THR A 503 -10.37 -1.54 -18.89
C THR A 503 -11.49 -2.10 -17.99
N ASN A 504 -11.90 -3.36 -18.19
CA ASN A 504 -12.97 -3.99 -17.41
C ASN A 504 -12.58 -4.15 -15.94
N SER A 505 -13.32 -3.45 -15.06
CA SER A 505 -13.05 -3.40 -13.62
C SER A 505 -13.76 -4.48 -12.81
N GLU A 506 -14.81 -5.09 -13.37
CA GLU A 506 -15.64 -6.07 -12.65
C GLU A 506 -15.02 -7.46 -12.60
N LEU A 507 -14.23 -7.85 -13.61
CA LEU A 507 -13.51 -9.12 -13.58
C LEU A 507 -12.53 -9.19 -12.40
N ILE A 508 -11.78 -8.11 -12.16
CA ILE A 508 -10.85 -7.99 -11.02
C ILE A 508 -11.61 -8.03 -9.69
N ASN A 509 -12.73 -7.32 -9.60
CA ASN A 509 -13.62 -7.37 -8.44
C ASN A 509 -14.07 -8.81 -8.12
N ILE A 510 -14.55 -9.57 -9.10
CA ILE A 510 -14.99 -10.96 -8.92
C ILE A 510 -13.85 -11.85 -8.41
N MET A 511 -12.67 -11.73 -9.01
CA MET A 511 -11.51 -12.54 -8.62
C MET A 511 -11.05 -12.26 -7.18
N PHE A 512 -11.02 -10.99 -6.77
CA PHE A 512 -10.45 -10.62 -5.47
C PHE A 512 -11.44 -10.55 -4.32
N ARG A 513 -12.75 -10.41 -4.59
CA ARG A 513 -13.79 -10.44 -3.54
C ARG A 513 -13.69 -11.69 -2.67
N THR A 514 -13.60 -12.86 -3.31
CA THR A 514 -13.52 -14.14 -2.60
C THR A 514 -12.23 -14.27 -1.80
N LEU A 515 -11.11 -13.77 -2.34
CA LEU A 515 -9.83 -13.81 -1.64
C LEU A 515 -9.81 -12.89 -0.41
N LEU A 516 -10.33 -11.67 -0.53
CA LEU A 516 -10.38 -10.71 0.58
C LEU A 516 -11.27 -11.19 1.72
N ASP A 517 -12.49 -11.64 1.41
CA ASP A 517 -13.40 -12.13 2.45
C ASP A 517 -12.90 -13.44 3.09
N ALA A 518 -12.20 -14.30 2.33
CA ALA A 518 -11.66 -15.56 2.84
C ALA A 518 -10.37 -15.40 3.68
N PHE A 519 -9.47 -14.50 3.29
CA PHE A 519 -8.10 -14.50 3.80
C PHE A 519 -7.67 -13.25 4.56
N ALA A 520 -8.40 -12.14 4.49
CA ALA A 520 -8.12 -11.03 5.40
C ALA A 520 -8.35 -11.48 6.86
N PRO A 521 -7.57 -11.05 7.84
CA PRO A 521 -7.77 -11.44 9.25
C PRO A 521 -9.14 -10.97 9.77
N VAL A 522 -9.73 -11.69 10.73
CA VAL A 522 -11.11 -11.58 11.33
C VAL A 522 -12.14 -12.53 10.70
N VAL A 523 -12.55 -13.56 11.43
CA VAL A 523 -13.47 -14.60 10.92
C VAL A 523 -14.93 -14.13 11.10
N ARG A 524 -15.75 -14.28 10.05
CA ARG A 524 -17.24 -14.08 10.03
C ARG A 524 -17.78 -12.66 9.87
N GLU A 525 -16.97 -11.69 9.48
CA GLU A 525 -17.45 -10.35 9.13
C GLU A 525 -17.14 -10.03 7.67
N ARG A 526 -18.08 -9.38 6.98
CA ARG A 526 -17.86 -8.82 5.64
C ARG A 526 -16.81 -7.71 5.76
N LYS A 527 -15.81 -7.72 4.88
CA LYS A 527 -14.74 -6.70 4.87
C LYS A 527 -14.66 -5.98 3.54
N TYR A 528 -15.19 -6.59 2.49
CA TYR A 528 -15.14 -6.03 1.16
C TYR A 528 -16.49 -5.45 0.73
N TRP A 529 -16.43 -4.20 0.26
CA TRP A 529 -17.56 -3.51 -0.36
C TRP A 529 -17.15 -3.04 -1.74
N ARG A 530 -17.83 -3.56 -2.75
CA ARG A 530 -17.79 -3.02 -4.11
C ARG A 530 -19.01 -2.14 -4.32
N MET A 531 -18.79 -0.89 -4.71
CA MET A 531 -19.86 0.02 -5.11
C MET A 531 -19.57 0.51 -6.53
N ASN A 532 -20.43 0.19 -7.48
CA ASN A 532 -20.28 0.65 -8.85
C ASN A 532 -21.66 0.97 -9.41
N VAL A 533 -21.81 2.17 -9.97
CA VAL A 533 -23.10 2.63 -10.50
C VAL A 533 -23.45 1.83 -11.75
N TYR A 534 -24.67 1.33 -11.85
CA TYR A 534 -25.16 0.66 -13.05
C TYR A 534 -26.63 0.99 -13.29
N LYS A 535 -27.09 0.77 -14.52
CA LYS A 535 -28.50 0.82 -14.88
C LYS A 535 -28.80 -0.30 -15.85
N ASP A 536 -29.60 -1.26 -15.42
CA ASP A 536 -29.96 -2.42 -16.22
C ASP A 536 -30.81 -2.01 -17.43
N VAL A 537 -30.53 -2.62 -18.58
CA VAL A 537 -31.40 -2.59 -19.76
C VAL A 537 -32.26 -3.86 -19.70
N LEU A 538 -33.57 -3.69 -19.63
CA LEU A 538 -34.49 -4.83 -19.52
C LEU A 538 -34.54 -5.59 -20.85
N ALA A 539 -34.69 -6.92 -20.79
CA ALA A 539 -34.66 -7.80 -21.96
C ALA A 539 -35.73 -7.50 -23.04
N GLU A 540 -36.72 -6.65 -22.71
CA GLU A 540 -37.79 -6.20 -23.60
C GLU A 540 -37.37 -5.01 -24.48
N ASP A 541 -36.25 -4.35 -24.15
CA ASP A 541 -35.72 -3.20 -24.88
C ASP A 541 -34.88 -3.67 -26.08
N LYS A 542 -35.50 -3.74 -27.27
CA LYS A 542 -34.79 -3.96 -28.54
C LYS A 542 -33.86 -2.77 -28.84
N VAL A 543 -32.55 -2.93 -28.65
CA VAL A 543 -31.57 -1.94 -29.13
C VAL A 543 -31.33 -2.18 -30.62
N VAL A 544 -31.66 -1.18 -31.44
CA VAL A 544 -31.43 -1.20 -32.89
C VAL A 544 -30.15 -0.43 -33.19
N GLU A 545 -29.06 -1.13 -33.49
CA GLU A 545 -27.87 -0.49 -34.08
C GLU A 545 -28.09 -0.26 -35.58
N GLY A 546 -27.87 0.99 -36.02
CA GLY A 546 -27.88 1.36 -37.43
C GLY A 546 -26.49 1.19 -38.04
N GLY A 547 -26.33 0.22 -38.94
CA GLY A 547 -25.13 0.13 -39.78
C GLY A 547 -25.09 1.23 -40.85
N TRP A 548 -23.89 1.54 -41.36
CA TRP A 548 -23.59 2.53 -42.41
C TRP A 548 -24.35 2.35 -43.74
N LEU A 549 -25.16 1.29 -43.86
CA LEU A 549 -25.96 0.92 -45.03
C LEU A 549 -27.45 0.66 -44.71
N ASN A 550 -27.98 1.15 -43.59
CA ASN A 550 -29.38 0.95 -43.15
C ASN A 550 -29.78 -0.51 -42.84
N TRP A 551 -28.82 -1.42 -42.62
CA TRP A 551 -29.11 -2.78 -42.14
C TRP A 551 -29.38 -2.70 -40.63
N LYS A 552 -30.62 -2.99 -40.23
CA LYS A 552 -31.02 -3.11 -38.82
C LYS A 552 -30.71 -4.53 -38.35
N LYS A 553 -29.87 -4.68 -37.33
CA LYS A 553 -29.66 -5.96 -36.66
C LYS A 553 -30.32 -5.87 -35.28
N ASP A 554 -31.34 -6.70 -35.05
CA ASP A 554 -31.93 -6.86 -33.72
C ASP A 554 -30.90 -7.59 -32.86
N VAL A 555 -30.25 -6.88 -31.93
CA VAL A 555 -29.41 -7.50 -30.90
C VAL A 555 -30.25 -7.57 -29.62
N VAL A 556 -30.63 -8.79 -29.23
CA VAL A 556 -31.29 -9.01 -27.93
C VAL A 556 -30.23 -8.89 -26.85
N ALA A 557 -30.23 -7.76 -26.14
CA ALA A 557 -29.28 -7.45 -25.11
C ALA A 557 -29.69 -8.14 -23.79
N VAL A 558 -29.42 -9.44 -23.67
CA VAL A 558 -29.63 -10.17 -22.41
C VAL A 558 -28.56 -9.71 -21.40
N ASN A 559 -28.99 -9.23 -20.22
CA ASN A 559 -28.12 -8.76 -19.12
C ASN A 559 -27.18 -7.60 -19.51
N ASN A 560 -27.71 -6.58 -20.19
CA ASN A 560 -26.93 -5.41 -20.61
C ASN A 560 -27.14 -4.19 -19.70
N TYR A 561 -26.23 -3.23 -19.76
CA TYR A 561 -26.28 -1.98 -19.02
C TYR A 561 -26.41 -0.80 -19.98
N GLU A 562 -27.07 0.27 -19.53
CA GLU A 562 -27.11 1.51 -20.28
C GLU A 562 -25.75 2.21 -20.17
N ASP A 563 -25.20 2.70 -21.28
CA ASP A 563 -23.89 3.37 -21.28
C ASP A 563 -23.97 4.70 -20.49
N PRO A 564 -23.10 4.90 -19.48
CA PRO A 564 -23.02 6.15 -18.72
C PRO A 564 -22.51 7.34 -19.55
N GLY A 565 -21.96 7.10 -20.75
CA GLY A 565 -21.42 8.11 -21.65
C GLY A 565 -19.89 8.07 -21.76
N ALA A 566 -19.37 8.85 -22.70
CA ALA A 566 -17.94 8.89 -23.02
C ALA A 566 -17.08 9.41 -21.85
N LEU A 567 -15.83 8.96 -21.81
CA LEU A 567 -14.87 9.26 -20.73
C LEU A 567 -14.46 10.74 -20.66
N ASP A 568 -14.70 11.52 -21.71
CA ASP A 568 -14.33 12.93 -21.85
C ASP A 568 -15.53 13.86 -22.09
N ASP A 569 -16.76 13.35 -22.02
CA ASP A 569 -17.97 14.17 -22.21
C ASP A 569 -18.45 14.79 -20.89
N VAL A 570 -17.97 15.99 -20.60
CA VAL A 570 -18.32 16.74 -19.39
C VAL A 570 -19.81 17.13 -19.34
N LYS A 571 -20.50 17.27 -20.48
CA LYS A 571 -21.86 17.83 -20.50
C LYS A 571 -22.95 16.77 -20.42
N ALA A 572 -22.87 15.73 -21.25
CA ALA A 572 -23.90 14.70 -21.29
C ALA A 572 -23.68 13.62 -20.22
N ALA A 573 -22.42 13.21 -20.00
CA ALA A 573 -22.12 12.13 -19.06
C ALA A 573 -22.22 12.60 -17.60
N LEU A 574 -21.71 13.79 -17.26
CA LEU A 574 -21.63 14.24 -15.86
C LEU A 574 -23.01 14.44 -15.21
N GLY A 575 -23.95 15.08 -15.92
CA GLY A 575 -25.32 15.28 -15.43
C GLY A 575 -26.08 13.96 -15.29
N LYS A 576 -26.08 13.15 -16.37
CA LYS A 576 -26.72 11.83 -16.40
C LYS A 576 -26.18 10.92 -15.30
N LEU A 577 -24.85 10.81 -15.18
CA LEU A 577 -24.20 9.96 -14.19
C LEU A 577 -24.40 10.45 -12.77
N THR A 578 -24.44 11.77 -12.54
CA THR A 578 -24.77 12.34 -11.22
C THR A 578 -26.16 11.89 -10.77
N ASP A 579 -27.15 11.95 -11.66
CA ASP A 579 -28.52 11.54 -11.33
C ASP A 579 -28.63 10.03 -11.12
N TRP A 580 -27.94 9.23 -11.94
CA TRP A 580 -27.82 7.79 -11.73
C TRP A 580 -27.18 7.46 -10.38
N THR A 581 -26.12 8.17 -10.03
CA THR A 581 -25.41 7.95 -8.77
C THR A 581 -26.31 8.28 -7.57
N LYS A 582 -27.10 9.35 -7.64
CA LYS A 582 -28.09 9.67 -6.60
C LYS A 582 -29.15 8.58 -6.45
N GLN A 583 -29.66 8.05 -7.57
CA GLN A 583 -30.62 6.94 -7.54
C GLN A 583 -29.99 5.67 -6.96
N TYR A 584 -28.78 5.34 -7.40
CA TYR A 584 -27.99 4.22 -6.89
C TYR A 584 -27.77 4.33 -5.37
N ILE A 585 -27.39 5.51 -4.86
CA ILE A 585 -27.22 5.74 -3.42
C ILE A 585 -28.52 5.47 -2.64
N VAL A 586 -29.67 5.85 -3.18
CA VAL A 586 -30.98 5.58 -2.56
C VAL A 586 -31.30 4.08 -2.59
N GLN A 587 -31.03 3.41 -3.70
CA GLN A 587 -31.29 1.97 -3.87
C GLN A 587 -30.38 1.11 -2.98
N GLU A 588 -29.10 1.46 -2.90
CA GLU A 588 -28.05 0.74 -2.18
C GLU A 588 -27.82 1.27 -0.75
N GLN A 589 -28.81 1.95 -0.17
CA GLN A 589 -28.68 2.60 1.13
C GLN A 589 -28.31 1.63 2.25
N THR A 590 -28.76 0.38 2.18
CA THR A 590 -28.37 -0.69 3.11
C THR A 590 -26.89 -0.99 2.99
N MET A 591 -26.39 -1.23 1.78
CA MET A 591 -24.96 -1.49 1.55
C MET A 591 -24.08 -0.33 1.99
N ILE A 592 -24.49 0.92 1.71
CA ILE A 592 -23.80 2.13 2.13
C ILE A 592 -23.77 2.24 3.66
N THR A 593 -24.89 1.95 4.33
CA THR A 593 -24.99 2.02 5.79
C THR A 593 -24.12 0.94 6.46
N ASP A 594 -24.13 -0.29 5.93
CA ASP A 594 -23.29 -1.38 6.43
C ASP A 594 -21.79 -1.07 6.26
N CYS A 595 -21.42 -0.54 5.09
CA CYS A 595 -20.05 -0.09 4.84
C CYS A 595 -19.64 1.03 5.79
N ALA A 596 -20.50 2.03 5.98
CA ALA A 596 -20.26 3.13 6.90
C ALA A 596 -20.11 2.64 8.35
N ALA A 597 -20.93 1.68 8.78
CA ALA A 597 -20.82 1.06 10.09
C ALA A 597 -19.45 0.38 10.26
N ALA A 598 -19.01 -0.39 9.27
CA ALA A 598 -17.70 -1.05 9.28
C ALA A 598 -16.53 -0.06 9.34
N ILE A 599 -16.59 1.03 8.56
CA ILE A 599 -15.59 2.11 8.63
C ILE A 599 -15.64 2.81 10.00
N GLY A 600 -16.83 3.03 10.54
CA GLY A 600 -17.05 3.68 11.84
C GLY A 600 -16.50 2.89 13.03
N ARG A 601 -16.36 1.56 12.90
CA ARG A 601 -15.77 0.72 13.95
C ARG A 601 -14.37 1.24 14.29
N ASN A 602 -14.08 1.41 15.57
CA ASN A 602 -12.76 1.80 16.08
C ASN A 602 -12.21 3.16 15.60
N ILE A 603 -13.01 4.08 15.05
CA ILE A 603 -12.53 5.43 14.61
C ILE A 603 -11.90 6.24 15.75
N GLY A 604 -12.35 6.04 17.00
CA GLY A 604 -11.81 6.71 18.19
C GLY A 604 -10.53 6.09 18.76
N LYS A 605 -10.10 4.91 18.29
CA LYS A 605 -8.90 4.20 18.75
C LYS A 605 -7.70 4.48 17.83
N ARG A 606 -7.33 5.75 17.65
CA ARG A 606 -6.07 6.07 16.96
C ARG A 606 -4.96 5.99 18.01
N VAL A 607 -4.10 4.99 17.88
CA VAL A 607 -2.83 4.88 18.65
C VAL A 607 -1.85 5.90 18.09
#